data_AF-A0A3N9USW3-F1
#
_entry.id   AF-A0A3N9USW3-F1
#
_cell.length_a   1.000
_cell.length_b   1.000
_cell.length_c   1.000
_cell.angle_alpha   90.00
_cell.angle_beta   90.00
_cell.angle_gamma   90.00
#
_symmetry.space_group_name_H-M   'P 1'
#
loop_
_entity.id
_entity.type
_entity.pdbx_description
1 polymer ?
#
loop_
_entity_poly.entity_id
_entity_poly.type
_entity_poly.pdbx_seq_one_letter_code
_entity_poly.pdbx_strand_id
1 'polypeptide(L)' 'MAGKAVLVDVSRCIGCRACQVACKQWNELPAEKTKNTGTFQNPPDLSGMTYTVVRFKEDSTNGEMTWN' A
#
# COMPACT_ATOMS: atom_id res chain seq x y z
N MET A 1 -18.66 24.47 -8.95
CA MET A 1 -17.72 24.03 -7.89
C MET A 1 -16.59 23.27 -8.54
N ALA A 2 -15.33 23.53 -8.17
CA ALA A 2 -14.21 22.72 -8.62
C ALA A 2 -14.09 21.46 -7.75
N GLY A 3 -13.86 20.30 -8.37
CA GLY A 3 -13.66 19.02 -7.67
C GLY A 3 -12.30 18.93 -6.96
N LYS A 4 -12.16 17.95 -6.07
CA LYS A 4 -10.88 17.56 -5.46
C LYS A 4 -10.38 16.27 -6.08
N ALA A 5 -9.05 16.12 -6.17
CA ALA A 5 -8.40 14.91 -6.65
C ALA A 5 -7.16 14.62 -5.80
N VAL A 6 -6.74 13.35 -5.77
CA VAL A 6 -5.49 12.89 -5.17
C VAL A 6 -4.66 12.25 -6.28
N LEU A 7 -3.42 12.72 -6.47
CA LEU A 7 -2.46 12.11 -7.37
C LEU A 7 -1.53 11.19 -6.58
N VAL A 8 -1.46 9.93 -6.99
CA VAL A 8 -0.49 8.95 -6.47
C VAL A 8 0.43 8.55 -7.62
N ASP A 9 1.64 9.12 -7.63
CA ASP A 9 2.67 8.80 -8.62
C ASP A 9 3.50 7.59 -8.14
N VAL A 10 3.21 6.43 -8.71
CA VAL A 10 3.87 5.17 -8.34
C VAL A 10 5.33 5.10 -8.78
N SER A 11 5.75 5.89 -9.78
CA SER A 11 7.16 5.93 -10.22
C SER A 11 8.12 6.49 -9.16
N ARG A 12 7.56 7.22 -8.18
CA ARG A 12 8.30 7.80 -7.04
C ARG A 12 7.99 7.09 -5.72
N CYS A 13 7.10 6.09 -5.74
CA CYS A 13 6.76 5.33 -4.56
C CYS A 13 7.94 4.45 -4.15
N ILE A 14 8.37 4.57 -2.90
CA ILE A 14 9.49 3.77 -2.35
C ILE A 14 9.01 2.62 -1.46
N GLY A 15 7.71 2.31 -1.45
CA GLY A 15 7.16 1.21 -0.65
C GLY A 15 7.24 1.40 0.87
N CYS A 16 7.42 2.63 1.38
CA CYS A 16 7.66 2.86 2.82
C CYS A 16 6.46 2.59 3.73
N ARG A 17 5.24 2.51 3.18
CA ARG A 17 3.97 2.29 3.89
C ARG A 17 3.58 3.37 4.90
N ALA A 18 4.21 4.54 4.85
CA ALA A 18 3.82 5.68 5.71
C ALA A 18 2.36 6.09 5.52
N CYS A 19 1.82 5.99 4.30
CA CYS A 19 0.41 6.25 4.01
C CYS A 19 -0.54 5.31 4.75
N GLN A 20 -0.20 4.02 4.92
CA GLN A 20 -1.01 3.08 5.67
C GLN A 20 -1.04 3.43 7.16
N VAL A 21 0.14 3.75 7.73
CA VAL A 21 0.27 4.13 9.14
C VAL A 21 -0.48 5.44 9.40
N ALA A 22 -0.29 6.46 8.57
CA ALA A 22 -0.98 7.75 8.70
C ALA A 22 -2.49 7.62 8.57
N CYS A 23 -2.98 6.80 7.63
CA CYS A 23 -4.41 6.54 7.47
C CYS A 23 -5.01 5.91 8.73
N LYS A 24 -4.36 4.90 9.31
CA LYS A 24 -4.82 4.29 10.57
C LYS A 24 -4.73 5.26 11.74
N GLN A 25 -3.65 6.02 11.85
CA GLN A 25 -3.46 7.01 12.92
C GLN A 25 -4.59 8.04 12.90
N TRP A 26 -4.89 8.62 11.73
CA TRP A 26 -5.92 9.66 11.61
C TRP A 26 -7.33 9.14 11.89
N ASN A 27 -7.61 7.90 11.47
CA ASN A 27 -8.94 7.28 11.65
C ASN A 27 -9.04 6.43 12.94
N GLU A 28 -8.03 6.48 13.81
CA GLU A 28 -7.96 5.71 15.06
C GLU A 28 -8.20 4.20 14.88
N LEU A 29 -7.76 3.64 13.75
CA LEU A 29 -7.99 2.25 13.41
C LEU A 29 -6.89 1.34 14.01
N PRO A 30 -7.27 0.22 14.62
CA PRO A 30 -6.31 -0.72 15.20
C PRO A 30 -5.52 -1.48 14.11
N ALA A 31 -4.41 -2.09 14.53
CA ALA A 31 -3.69 -3.05 13.72
C ALA A 31 -4.47 -4.38 13.60
N GLU A 32 -4.27 -5.09 12.50
CA GLU A 32 -4.78 -6.44 12.30
C GLU A 32 -3.68 -7.46 12.56
N LYS A 33 -4.07 -8.64 13.06
CA LYS A 33 -3.13 -9.76 13.16
C LYS A 33 -2.87 -10.32 11.78
N THR A 34 -1.61 -10.31 11.38
CA THR A 34 -1.21 -10.81 10.07
C THR A 34 0.01 -11.73 10.19
N LYS A 35 0.34 -12.39 9.09
CA LYS A 35 1.52 -13.25 8.96
C LYS A 35 2.28 -12.88 7.70
N ASN A 36 3.57 -13.13 7.69
CA ASN A 36 4.34 -13.05 6.45
C ASN A 36 4.09 -14.31 5.62
N THR A 37 3.71 -14.14 4.35
CA THR A 37 3.43 -15.25 3.40
C THR A 37 4.41 -15.27 2.23
N GLY A 38 5.64 -14.77 2.42
CA GLY A 38 6.67 -14.69 1.38
C GLY A 38 6.66 -13.40 0.57
N THR A 39 6.06 -12.32 1.10
CA THR A 39 5.97 -11.01 0.43
C THR A 39 6.05 -9.89 1.46
N PHE A 40 6.54 -8.72 1.04
CA PHE A 40 6.56 -7.51 1.85
C PHE A 40 5.17 -6.92 2.13
N GLN A 41 4.16 -7.29 1.32
CA GLN A 41 2.79 -6.78 1.43
C GLN A 41 2.16 -7.22 2.75
N ASN A 42 1.72 -6.25 3.55
CA ASN A 42 1.00 -6.50 4.79
C ASN A 42 0.25 -5.24 5.26
N PRO A 43 -1.04 -5.30 5.65
CA PRO A 43 -1.98 -6.43 5.55
C PRO A 43 -2.14 -7.00 4.13
N PRO A 44 -2.64 -8.24 3.97
CA PRO A 44 -2.75 -8.87 2.65
C PRO A 44 -3.78 -8.16 1.75
N ASP A 45 -4.82 -7.56 2.34
CA ASP A 45 -5.85 -6.83 1.61
C ASP A 45 -6.48 -5.73 2.48
N LEU A 46 -7.37 -4.95 1.87
CA LEU A 46 -8.25 -4.00 2.55
C LEU A 46 -9.19 -4.72 3.53
N SER A 47 -9.65 -3.99 4.53
CA SER A 47 -10.63 -4.47 5.50
C SER A 47 -11.43 -3.29 6.08
N GLY A 48 -12.40 -3.58 6.96
CA GLY A 48 -13.08 -2.55 7.74
C GLY A 48 -12.16 -1.75 8.67
N MET A 49 -10.93 -2.23 8.93
CA MET A 49 -9.92 -1.58 9.77
C MET A 49 -8.72 -1.08 8.95
N THR A 50 -8.63 -1.39 7.64
CA THR A 50 -7.51 -1.03 6.77
C THR A 50 -8.02 -0.49 5.44
N TYR A 51 -8.08 0.85 5.31
CA TYR A 51 -8.66 1.53 4.13
C TYR A 51 -7.69 1.70 2.97
N THR A 52 -6.39 1.51 3.20
CA THR A 52 -5.36 1.60 2.16
C THR A 52 -4.26 0.57 2.40
N VAL A 53 -3.79 -0.03 1.31
CA VAL A 53 -2.70 -1.01 1.31
C VAL A 53 -1.74 -0.71 0.18
N VAL A 54 -0.44 -0.65 0.49
CA VAL A 54 0.61 -0.66 -0.52
C VAL A 54 0.74 -2.09 -1.03
N ARG A 55 0.52 -2.28 -2.33
CA ARG A 55 0.71 -3.56 -3.00
C ARG A 55 2.07 -3.62 -3.65
N PHE A 56 2.62 -4.82 -3.67
CA PHE A 56 3.95 -5.09 -4.18
C PHE A 56 3.86 -6.17 -5.24
N LYS A 57 4.20 -5.83 -6.49
CA LYS A 57 4.21 -6.77 -7.61
C LYS A 57 5.57 -6.77 -8.28
N GLU A 58 6.35 -7.82 -8.05
CA GLU A 58 7.58 -8.05 -8.77
C GLU A 58 7.26 -8.53 -10.19
N ASP A 59 7.87 -7.93 -11.19
CA ASP A 59 7.64 -8.24 -12.61
C ASP A 59 8.98 -8.43 -13.33
N SER A 60 9.07 -9.46 -14.17
CA SER A 60 10.24 -9.83 -14.96
C SER A 60 9.94 -9.89 -16.47
N THR A 61 8.76 -9.43 -16.89
CA THR A 61 8.22 -9.64 -18.25
C THR A 61 9.13 -9.11 -19.38
N ASN A 62 9.97 -8.10 -19.12
CA ASN A 62 10.86 -7.51 -20.13
C ASN A 62 12.33 -7.93 -19.99
N GLY A 63 12.63 -8.98 -19.22
CA GLY A 63 14.01 -9.40 -18.93
C GLY A 63 14.73 -8.49 -17.92
N GLU A 64 14.04 -7.49 -17.36
CA GLU A 64 14.49 -6.65 -16.26
C GLU A 64 13.56 -6.87 -15.06
N MET A 65 14.15 -6.99 -13.86
CA MET A 65 13.40 -7.11 -12.62
C MET A 65 12.92 -5.74 -12.17
N THR A 66 11.61 -5.56 -12.09
CA THR A 66 10.97 -4.31 -11.68
C THR A 66 9.98 -4.54 -10.55
N TRP A 67 9.71 -3.48 -9.78
CA TRP A 67 8.63 -3.45 -8.81
C TRP A 67 7.55 -2.49 -9.28
N ASN A 68 6.37 -3.01 -9.58
CA ASN A 68 5.23 -2.27 -10.12
C ASN A 68 4.03 -2.27 -9.16
#